data_AF-V4JUP1-F1
#
_entry.id   AF-V4JUP1-F1
#
_cell.length_a   1.000
_cell.length_b   1.000
_cell.length_c   1.000
_cell.angle_alpha   90.00
_cell.angle_beta   90.00
_cell.angle_gamma   90.00
#
_symmetry.space_group_name_H-M   'P 1'
#
loop_
_entity.id
_entity.type
_entity.pdbx_description
1 polymer ?
#
loop_
_entity_poly.entity_id
_entity_poly.type
_entity_poly.pdbx_seq_one_letter_code
_entity_poly.pdbx_strand_id
1 'polypeptide(L)'
;MDGELNLFYAALVIVVAVLGGLVAVRFLPPRLSGLIPPPFYTNVTNITGVGDRLLLSLNITQCRVRPESATVLIELNGRVIEEASLSKVVCGSNNLTMGLSPYLVGRPAIVVVNLSLEGGRGYVLSYFLRYIYVAESFKIV
;
A
#
# COMPACT_ATOMS: atom_id res chain seq x y z
N MET A 1 -15.17 29.44 48.93
CA MET A 1 -13.86 28.80 48.70
C MET A 1 -13.75 28.62 47.21
N ASP A 2 -13.07 29.59 46.62
CA ASP A 2 -13.04 29.87 45.20
C ASP A 2 -12.23 28.81 44.44
N GLY A 3 -12.88 28.23 43.43
CA GLY A 3 -12.35 27.17 42.58
C GLY A 3 -11.41 27.72 41.51
N GLU A 4 -10.29 28.32 41.92
CA GLU A 4 -9.15 28.42 41.01
C GLU A 4 -8.54 27.03 40.87
N LEU A 5 -8.85 26.37 39.75
CA LEU A 5 -8.10 25.18 39.32
C LEU A 5 -6.63 25.58 39.31
N ASN A 6 -5.86 25.08 40.28
CA ASN A 6 -4.47 25.47 40.45
C ASN A 6 -3.69 24.98 39.22
N LEU A 7 -3.56 25.85 38.21
CA LEU A 7 -3.00 25.55 36.89
C LEU A 7 -1.59 24.93 36.99
N PHE A 8 -0.84 25.31 38.04
CA PHE A 8 0.46 24.73 38.35
C PHE A 8 0.36 23.26 38.77
N TYR A 9 -0.66 22.89 39.55
CA TYR A 9 -0.90 21.51 39.94
C TYR A 9 -1.32 20.66 38.74
N ALA A 10 -2.20 21.17 37.88
CA ALA A 10 -2.59 20.50 36.65
C ALA A 10 -1.40 20.31 35.69
N ALA A 11 -0.57 21.34 35.51
CA ALA A 11 0.64 21.25 34.68
C ALA A 11 1.64 20.22 35.23
N LEU A 12 1.83 20.17 36.55
CA LEU A 12 2.69 19.17 37.20
C LEU A 12 2.21 17.74 36.92
N VAL A 13 0.91 17.48 37.06
CA VAL A 13 0.32 16.17 36.81
C VAL A 13 0.50 15.75 35.35
N ILE A 14 0.31 16.69 34.41
CA ILE A 14 0.53 16.43 32.98
C ILE A 14 2.00 16.10 32.71
N VAL A 15 2.95 16.87 33.27
CA VAL A 15 4.38 16.62 33.08
C VAL A 15 4.78 15.26 33.64
N VAL A 16 4.31 14.90 34.83
CA VAL A 16 4.57 13.58 35.44
C VAL A 16 3.96 12.45 34.61
N ALA A 17 2.74 12.62 34.10
CA ALA A 17 2.09 11.64 33.25
C ALA A 17 2.80 11.45 31.91
N VAL A 18 3.24 12.53 31.27
CA VAL A 18 3.97 12.50 30.00
C VAL A 18 5.35 11.87 30.18
N LEU A 19 6.10 12.26 31.21
CA LEU A 19 7.41 11.68 31.51
C LEU A 19 7.28 10.20 31.89
N GLY A 20 6.29 9.85 32.72
CA GLY A 20 5.99 8.46 33.07
C GLY A 20 5.62 7.62 31.85
N GLY A 21 4.79 8.15 30.96
CA GLY A 21 4.44 7.51 29.69
C GLY A 21 5.64 7.32 28.77
N LEU A 22 6.50 8.34 28.66
CA LEU A 22 7.71 8.28 27.82
C LEU A 22 8.70 7.23 28.35
N VAL A 23 8.90 7.16 29.67
CA VAL A 23 9.72 6.14 30.32
C VAL A 23 9.11 4.76 30.11
N ALA A 24 7.79 4.61 30.26
CA ALA A 24 7.10 3.34 29.99
C ALA A 24 7.29 2.86 28.55
N VAL A 25 7.16 3.73 27.55
CA VAL A 25 7.41 3.37 26.13
C VAL A 25 8.89 3.00 25.89
N ARG A 26 9.83 3.65 26.59
CA ARG A 26 11.26 3.38 26.44
C ARG A 26 11.69 2.04 27.07
N PHE A 27 11.13 1.67 28.21
CA PHE A 27 11.51 0.47 28.95
C PHE A 27 10.57 -0.73 28.71
N LEU A 28 9.33 -0.47 28.30
CA LEU A 28 8.35 -1.45 27.85
C LEU A 28 7.90 -1.05 26.44
N PRO A 29 8.79 -1.11 25.43
CA PRO A 29 8.38 -0.86 24.06
C PRO A 29 7.20 -1.78 23.73
N PRO A 30 6.15 -1.26 23.07
CA PRO A 30 5.01 -2.08 22.68
C PRO A 30 5.56 -3.27 21.90
N ARG A 31 5.42 -4.46 22.48
CA ARG A 31 5.94 -5.66 21.86
C ARG A 31 5.19 -5.85 20.54
N LEU A 32 5.90 -5.73 19.43
CA LEU A 32 5.39 -6.07 18.09
C LEU A 32 5.00 -7.56 17.96
N SER A 33 5.31 -8.37 18.98
CA SER A 33 4.84 -9.76 19.12
C SER A 33 3.34 -9.77 19.39
N GLY A 34 2.55 -9.81 18.33
CA GLY A 34 1.09 -9.81 18.39
C GLY A 34 0.41 -9.24 17.15
N LEU A 35 1.17 -8.60 16.24
CA LEU A 35 0.63 -8.26 14.93
C LEU A 35 0.32 -9.56 14.18
N ILE A 36 -0.99 -9.78 13.95
CA ILE A 36 -1.47 -10.84 13.08
C ILE A 36 -0.73 -10.67 11.75
N PRO A 37 0.05 -11.66 11.31
CA PRO A 37 0.82 -11.48 10.10
C PRO A 37 -0.13 -11.29 8.92
N PRO A 38 0.28 -10.50 7.91
CA PRO A 38 -0.60 -10.22 6.79
C PRO A 38 -1.02 -11.53 6.10
N PRO A 39 -2.23 -11.58 5.53
CA PRO A 39 -2.77 -12.80 4.91
C PRO A 39 -1.95 -13.26 3.69
N PHE A 40 -1.20 -12.35 3.08
CA PHE A 40 -0.30 -12.57 1.95
C PHE A 40 0.70 -11.41 1.88
N TYR A 41 1.78 -11.59 1.11
CA TYR A 41 2.73 -10.55 0.74
C TYR A 41 2.61 -10.30 -0.75
N THR A 42 2.60 -9.03 -1.17
CA THR A 42 2.53 -8.67 -2.57
C THR A 42 3.78 -7.93 -3.01
N ASN A 43 4.15 -8.08 -4.27
CA ASN A 43 5.21 -7.30 -4.88
C ASN A 43 4.91 -7.06 -6.37
N VAL A 44 5.21 -5.86 -6.86
CA VAL A 44 5.23 -5.57 -8.30
C VAL A 44 6.60 -5.94 -8.83
N THR A 45 6.70 -7.06 -9.55
CA THR A 45 7.95 -7.58 -10.10
C THR A 45 8.30 -6.94 -11.43
N ASN A 46 7.30 -6.59 -12.25
CA ASN A 46 7.51 -5.95 -13.54
C ASN A 46 6.40 -4.94 -13.84
N ILE A 47 6.77 -3.84 -14.50
CA ILE A 47 5.85 -2.82 -14.98
C ILE A 47 6.45 -2.18 -16.23
N THR A 48 5.84 -2.43 -17.39
CA THR A 48 6.33 -1.97 -18.69
C THR A 48 5.20 -1.54 -19.59
N GLY A 49 5.35 -0.40 -20.23
CA GLY A 49 4.49 0.02 -21.33
C GLY A 49 4.94 -0.59 -22.65
N VAL A 50 3.99 -1.08 -23.44
CA VAL A 50 4.19 -1.58 -24.81
C VAL A 50 3.06 -1.07 -25.67
N GLY A 51 3.36 -0.16 -26.61
CA GLY A 51 2.34 0.50 -27.43
C GLY A 51 1.38 1.33 -26.58
N ASP A 52 0.09 1.00 -26.64
CA ASP A 52 -1.01 1.62 -25.89
C ASP A 52 -1.37 0.85 -24.60
N ARG A 53 -0.56 -0.15 -24.21
CA ARG A 53 -0.84 -1.04 -23.09
C ARG A 53 0.25 -0.96 -22.03
N LEU A 54 -0.17 -1.06 -20.78
CA LEU A 54 0.71 -1.26 -19.63
C LEU A 54 0.61 -2.70 -19.16
N LEU A 55 1.74 -3.41 -19.19
CA LEU A 55 1.90 -4.75 -18.66
C LEU A 55 2.45 -4.67 -17.25
N LEU A 56 1.79 -5.34 -16.31
CA LEU A 56 2.20 -5.36 -14.92
C LEU A 56 2.16 -6.80 -14.40
N SER A 57 3.21 -7.19 -13.67
CA SER A 57 3.33 -8.49 -13.05
C SER A 57 3.35 -8.34 -11.54
N LEU A 58 2.38 -8.99 -10.90
CA LEU A 58 2.22 -9.06 -9.45
C LEU A 58 2.67 -10.43 -8.98
N ASN A 59 3.55 -10.46 -8.00
CA ASN A 59 3.91 -11.69 -7.30
C ASN A 59 3.32 -11.66 -5.90
N ILE A 60 2.48 -12.65 -5.59
CA ILE A 60 1.83 -12.81 -4.30
C ILE A 60 2.43 -14.04 -3.62
N THR A 61 3.00 -13.86 -2.44
CA THR A 61 3.71 -14.91 -1.70
C THR A 61 3.19 -15.05 -0.27
N GLN A 62 3.56 -16.14 0.39
CA GLN A 62 3.15 -16.47 1.77
C GLN A 62 1.63 -16.38 1.99
N CYS A 63 0.84 -16.89 1.03
CA CYS A 63 -0.61 -16.83 1.08
C CYS A 63 -1.15 -17.78 2.16
N ARG A 64 -1.55 -17.20 3.29
CA ARG A 64 -2.24 -17.91 4.39
C ARG A 64 -3.73 -18.08 4.09
N VAL A 65 -4.26 -17.19 3.26
CA VAL A 65 -5.63 -17.22 2.76
C VAL A 65 -5.56 -17.08 1.24
N ARG A 66 -6.50 -17.73 0.54
CA ARG A 66 -6.58 -17.67 -0.92
C ARG A 66 -7.03 -16.27 -1.37
N PRO A 67 -6.26 -15.59 -2.23
CA PRO A 67 -6.72 -14.35 -2.85
C PRO A 67 -7.82 -14.66 -3.87
N GLU A 68 -8.83 -13.80 -3.95
CA GLU A 68 -9.97 -13.97 -4.86
C GLU A 68 -9.88 -13.01 -6.06
N SER A 69 -9.70 -11.73 -5.78
CA SER A 69 -9.58 -10.68 -6.80
C SER A 69 -8.51 -9.65 -6.44
N ALA A 70 -8.01 -8.95 -7.45
CA ALA A 70 -7.13 -7.80 -7.29
C ALA A 70 -7.72 -6.59 -8.02
N THR A 71 -7.51 -5.40 -7.48
CA THR A 71 -7.68 -4.12 -8.16
C THR A 71 -6.34 -3.39 -8.08
N VAL A 72 -5.82 -2.92 -9.21
CA VAL A 72 -4.58 -2.16 -9.27
C VAL A 72 -4.91 -0.77 -9.72
N LEU A 73 -4.52 0.22 -8.93
CA LEU A 73 -4.67 1.63 -9.21
C LEU A 73 -3.29 2.22 -9.49
N ILE A 74 -3.21 3.05 -10.53
CA ILE A 74 -2.00 3.82 -10.82
C ILE A 74 -2.28 5.26 -10.51
N GLU A 75 -1.55 5.78 -9.54
CA GLU A 75 -1.66 7.14 -9.07
C GLU A 75 -0.50 7.99 -9.58
N LEU A 76 -0.84 9.16 -10.12
CA LEU A 76 0.10 10.21 -10.48
C LEU A 76 -0.30 11.47 -9.72
N ASN A 77 0.62 12.02 -8.92
CA ASN A 77 0.37 13.22 -8.09
C ASN A 77 -0.87 13.08 -7.17
N GLY A 78 -1.11 11.89 -6.61
CA GLY A 78 -2.23 11.62 -5.71
C GLY A 78 -3.59 11.49 -6.39
N ARG A 79 -3.63 11.34 -7.72
CA ARG A 79 -4.86 11.06 -8.48
C ARG A 79 -4.72 9.73 -9.22
N VAL A 80 -5.77 8.91 -9.16
CA VAL A 80 -5.86 7.67 -9.95
C VAL A 80 -6.02 8.05 -11.42
N ILE A 81 -5.11 7.58 -12.26
CA ILE A 81 -5.10 7.80 -13.71
C ILE A 81 -5.60 6.56 -14.43
N GLU A 82 -5.23 5.37 -13.95
CA GLU A 82 -5.60 4.08 -14.52
C GLU A 82 -6.02 3.11 -13.41
N GLU A 83 -6.97 2.24 -13.74
CA GLU A 83 -7.49 1.19 -12.87
C GLU A 83 -7.66 -0.10 -13.67
N ALA A 84 -7.28 -1.22 -13.06
CA ALA A 84 -7.52 -2.54 -13.62
C ALA A 84 -7.86 -3.56 -12.53
N SER A 85 -8.79 -4.46 -12.85
CA SER A 85 -9.22 -5.52 -11.93
C SER A 85 -8.88 -6.90 -12.49
N LEU A 86 -8.47 -7.82 -11.61
CA LEU A 86 -8.26 -9.24 -11.91
C LEU A 86 -9.24 -10.06 -11.12
N SER A 87 -10.10 -10.78 -11.82
CA SER A 87 -10.89 -11.88 -11.26
C SER A 87 -10.04 -13.16 -11.27
N LYS A 88 -10.01 -13.90 -10.16
CA LYS A 88 -9.26 -15.18 -9.99
C LYS A 88 -7.76 -14.99 -9.85
N VAL A 89 -7.36 -14.26 -8.82
CA VAL A 89 -5.96 -14.11 -8.43
C VAL A 89 -5.43 -15.42 -7.86
N VAL A 90 -4.17 -15.75 -8.17
CA VAL A 90 -3.49 -16.93 -7.64
C VAL A 90 -2.36 -16.54 -6.69
N CYS A 91 -2.02 -17.44 -5.76
CA CYS A 91 -0.78 -17.30 -5.01
C CYS A 91 0.40 -17.59 -5.96
N GLY A 92 1.19 -16.57 -6.25
CA GLY A 92 2.28 -16.62 -7.23
C GLY A 92 2.20 -15.45 -8.21
N SER A 93 2.61 -15.70 -9.45
CA SER A 93 2.65 -14.69 -10.50
C SER A 93 1.27 -14.45 -11.11
N ASN A 94 0.85 -13.20 -11.14
CA ASN A 94 -0.38 -12.72 -11.75
C ASN A 94 -0.02 -11.59 -12.72
N ASN A 95 -0.36 -11.77 -13.99
CA ASN A 95 -0.10 -10.77 -15.01
C ASN A 95 -1.38 -10.03 -15.34
N LEU A 96 -1.26 -8.72 -15.48
CA LEU A 96 -2.35 -7.84 -15.83
C LEU A 96 -1.94 -6.88 -16.93
N THR A 97 -2.93 -6.52 -17.74
CA THR A 97 -2.77 -5.57 -18.83
C THR A 97 -3.83 -4.51 -18.67
N MET A 98 -3.43 -3.24 -18.74
CA MET A 98 -4.32 -2.09 -18.67
C MET A 98 -4.00 -1.07 -19.75
N GLY A 99 -4.84 -0.05 -19.90
CA GLY A 99 -4.56 1.08 -20.78
C GLY A 99 -3.31 1.82 -20.32
N LEU A 100 -2.48 2.24 -21.27
CA LEU A 100 -1.36 3.14 -20.98
C LEU A 100 -1.77 4.57 -21.26
N SER A 101 -2.07 5.33 -20.22
CA SER A 101 -2.23 6.78 -20.34
C SER A 101 -0.92 7.43 -20.82
N PRO A 102 -0.95 8.31 -21.84
CA PRO A 102 0.24 9.04 -22.29
C PRO A 102 0.84 9.92 -21.17
N TYR A 103 0.04 10.30 -20.16
CA TYR A 103 0.50 11.07 -19.01
C TYR A 103 1.43 10.29 -18.07
N LEU A 104 1.44 8.95 -18.13
CA LEU A 104 2.26 8.09 -17.29
C LEU A 104 3.66 7.85 -17.89
N VAL A 105 3.81 8.03 -19.20
CA VAL A 105 5.04 7.69 -19.93
C VAL A 105 6.20 8.56 -19.46
N GLY A 106 7.29 7.90 -19.02
CA GLY A 106 8.49 8.59 -18.55
C GLY A 106 8.30 9.31 -17.22
N ARG A 107 7.33 8.89 -16.40
CA ARG A 107 7.07 9.47 -15.07
C ARG A 107 7.06 8.39 -13.98
N PRO A 108 7.51 8.74 -12.76
CA PRO A 108 7.27 7.91 -11.60
C PRO A 108 5.79 7.98 -11.20
N ALA A 109 5.17 6.82 -11.02
CA ALA A 109 3.79 6.68 -10.56
C ALA A 109 3.73 5.71 -9.37
N ILE A 110 2.73 5.89 -8.52
CA ILE A 110 2.48 5.00 -7.39
C ILE A 110 1.51 3.91 -7.87
N VAL A 111 1.91 2.66 -7.71
CA VAL A 111 1.07 1.49 -7.95
C VAL A 111 0.49 1.06 -6.62
N VAL A 112 -0.84 1.12 -6.51
CA VAL A 112 -1.60 0.65 -5.37
C VAL A 112 -2.26 -0.66 -5.74
N VAL A 113 -1.93 -1.73 -5.03
CA VAL A 113 -2.47 -3.07 -5.32
C VAL A 113 -3.42 -3.46 -4.21
N ASN A 114 -4.72 -3.47 -4.52
CA ASN A 114 -5.81 -3.88 -3.65
C ASN A 114 -6.19 -5.35 -3.86
N LEU A 115 -6.12 -6.19 -2.84
CA LEU A 115 -6.51 -7.60 -2.90
C LEU A 115 -7.75 -7.90 -2.05
N SER A 116 -8.65 -8.72 -2.59
CA SER A 116 -9.78 -9.28 -1.86
C SER A 116 -9.50 -10.73 -1.46
N LEU A 117 -10.02 -11.12 -0.30
CA LEU A 117 -10.04 -12.51 0.14
C LEU A 117 -11.35 -13.19 -0.23
N GLU A 118 -11.26 -14.50 -0.41
CA GLU A 118 -12.41 -15.39 -0.52
C GLU A 118 -13.36 -15.19 0.68
N GLY A 119 -14.61 -14.82 0.40
CA GLY A 119 -15.61 -14.46 1.42
C GLY A 119 -15.82 -12.95 1.62
N GLY A 120 -15.33 -12.10 0.71
CA GLY A 120 -15.71 -10.69 0.62
C GLY A 120 -15.07 -9.75 1.64
N ARG A 121 -14.10 -10.24 2.43
CA ARG A 121 -13.32 -9.39 3.35
C ARG A 121 -12.13 -8.79 2.58
N GLY A 122 -12.16 -7.48 2.36
CA GLY A 122 -11.05 -6.75 1.73
C GLY A 122 -9.90 -6.52 2.71
N TYR A 123 -8.67 -6.83 2.30
CA TYR A 123 -7.47 -6.58 3.09
C TYR A 123 -6.41 -5.98 2.19
N VAL A 124 -6.01 -4.73 2.43
CA VAL A 124 -4.92 -4.16 1.66
C VAL A 124 -4.23 -2.97 2.33
N LEU A 125 -2.91 -2.84 2.11
CA LEU A 125 -2.37 -1.77 1.24
C LEU A 125 -0.86 -2.00 1.02
N SER A 126 -0.48 -2.49 -0.16
CA SER A 126 0.91 -2.51 -0.61
C SER A 126 1.09 -1.42 -1.66
N TYR A 127 2.03 -0.51 -1.41
CA TYR A 127 2.33 0.64 -2.26
C TYR A 127 3.70 0.47 -2.91
N PHE A 128 3.76 0.64 -4.22
CA PHE A 128 5.03 0.56 -4.96
C PHE A 128 5.21 1.82 -5.79
N LEU A 129 6.23 2.61 -5.48
CA LEU A 129 6.67 3.65 -6.39
C LEU A 129 7.45 3.00 -7.54
N ARG A 130 6.96 3.15 -8.77
CA ARG A 130 7.60 2.57 -9.96
C ARG A 130 7.68 3.61 -11.07
N TYR A 131 8.78 3.55 -11.81
CA TYR A 131 8.94 4.34 -13.02
C TYR A 131 8.29 3.60 -14.19
N ILE A 132 7.40 4.28 -14.92
CA ILE A 132 6.74 3.69 -16.09
C ILE A 132 7.62 3.91 -17.31
N TYR A 133 8.37 2.87 -17.68
CA TYR A 133 9.13 2.82 -18.92
C TYR A 133 8.25 2.26 -20.04
N VAL A 134 8.26 2.92 -21.19
CA VAL A 134 7.61 2.41 -22.41
C VAL A 134 8.70 1.90 -23.33
N ALA A 135 8.66 0.60 -23.61
CA ALA A 135 9.48 0.05 -24.66
C ALA A 135 8.96 0.59 -25.99
N GLU A 136 9.82 1.29 -26.74
CA GLU A 136 9.50 1.70 -28.10
C GLU A 136 9.16 0.44 -28.92
N SER A 137 7.87 0.27 -29.23
CA SER A 137 7.46 -0.67 -30.27
C SER A 137 7.83 -0.01 -31.59
N PHE A 138 8.92 -0.46 -32.21
CA PHE A 138 9.39 -0.01 -33.52
C PHE A 138 8.22 0.30 -34.46
N LYS A 139 7.99 1.59 -34.73
CA LYS A 139 7.12 2.01 -35.82
C LYS A 139 7.98 1.90 -37.08
N ILE A 140 7.90 0.76 -37.77
CA ILE A 140 8.38 0.68 -39.15
C ILE A 140 7.42 1.57 -39.95
N VAL A 141 7.92 2.73 -40.39
CA VAL A 141 7.29 3.58 -41.42
C VAL A 141 7.97 3.26 -42.73
#